data_AF-A0A9W8JIC8-F1
#
_entry.id   AF-A0A9W8JIC8-F1
#
_cell.length_a   1.000
_cell.length_b   1.000
_cell.length_c   1.000
_cell.angle_alpha   90.00
_cell.angle_beta   90.00
_cell.angle_gamma   90.00
#
_symmetry.space_group_name_H-M   'P 1'
#
loop_
_entity.id
_entity.type
_entity.pdbx_description
1 polymer ?
#
loop_
_entity_poly.entity_id
_entity_poly.type
_entity_poly.pdbx_seq_one_letter_code
_entity_poly.pdbx_strand_id
1 'polypeptide(L)'
;MATQGRIVPRFEDLTKEKLGSAGIVREVSFGTTRDKMLVIEGCPNTRVVTIFVRGSNKMIVDEAKRALHDAICAVRNLVVDNRIVYGGGSSDISCAVAVSKAADEIPSIEQYAMRAFASALESIPLALAENSGLSPIGTLTEVRARQLEENMKQQFVYDPLISKRQQYLLATQVRTNDILISLVIFANGFSTLLSPLAFPIFPVSLPLLCAAYARTLSSHIQLVRAVLKIDDVIKSGEADE
;
A
#
# COMPACT_ATOMS: atom_id res chain seq x y z
N MET A 1 16.13 2.46 -28.29
CA MET A 1 16.67 2.02 -26.98
C MET A 1 17.19 0.58 -27.04
N ALA A 2 16.37 -0.44 -27.35
CA ALA A 2 16.86 -1.84 -27.43
C ALA A 2 17.97 -2.03 -28.49
N THR A 3 17.74 -1.58 -29.73
CA THR A 3 18.72 -1.66 -30.83
C THR A 3 19.79 -0.57 -30.80
N GLN A 4 19.79 0.32 -29.79
CA GLN A 4 20.62 1.53 -29.71
C GLN A 4 20.46 2.57 -30.85
N GLY A 5 19.56 2.34 -31.81
CA GLY A 5 19.25 3.33 -32.85
C GLY A 5 18.58 4.60 -32.27
N ARG A 6 18.78 5.72 -32.97
CA ARG A 6 18.15 7.02 -32.67
C ARG A 6 16.99 7.27 -33.64
N ILE A 7 15.94 7.94 -33.17
CA ILE A 7 14.81 8.34 -34.01
C ILE A 7 15.29 9.45 -34.94
N VAL A 8 15.10 9.27 -36.25
CA VAL A 8 15.48 10.24 -37.28
C VAL A 8 14.21 10.81 -37.91
N PRO A 9 13.91 12.11 -37.74
CA PRO A 9 12.67 12.70 -38.23
C PRO A 9 12.73 13.11 -39.71
N ARG A 10 13.91 13.43 -40.25
CA ARG A 10 14.12 13.87 -41.64
C ARG A 10 15.11 12.95 -42.34
N PHE A 11 14.86 12.64 -43.61
CA PHE A 11 15.74 11.75 -44.39
C PHE A 11 17.17 12.30 -44.53
N GLU A 12 17.32 13.63 -44.61
CA GLU A 12 18.60 14.33 -44.68
C GLU A 12 19.49 14.08 -43.44
N ASP A 13 18.86 13.81 -42.29
CA ASP A 13 19.54 13.59 -41.01
C ASP A 13 19.99 12.13 -40.82
N LEU A 14 19.82 11.26 -41.83
CA LEU A 14 20.14 9.83 -41.71
C LEU A 14 21.66 9.61 -41.77
N THR A 15 22.27 9.29 -40.63
CA THR A 15 23.69 8.93 -40.53
C THR A 15 23.86 7.51 -40.01
N LYS A 16 25.00 6.86 -40.35
CA LYS A 16 25.30 5.48 -39.93
C LYS A 16 25.26 5.32 -38.39
N GLU A 17 25.64 6.36 -37.66
CA GLU A 17 25.62 6.40 -36.19
C GLU A 17 24.22 6.33 -35.58
N LYS A 18 23.18 6.71 -36.34
CA LYS A 18 21.79 6.70 -35.86
C LYS A 18 21.11 5.35 -36.09
N LEU A 19 21.73 4.44 -36.86
CA LEU A 19 21.21 3.10 -37.11
C LEU A 19 21.38 2.22 -35.88
N GLY A 20 20.42 1.32 -35.66
CA GLY A 20 20.47 0.32 -34.59
C GLY A 20 21.05 -1.01 -35.06
N SER A 21 21.52 -1.82 -34.12
CA SER A 21 21.98 -3.19 -34.36
C SER A 21 21.06 -4.20 -33.65
N ALA A 22 20.83 -5.34 -34.29
CA ALA A 22 20.10 -6.48 -33.76
C ALA A 22 20.70 -7.79 -34.31
N GLY A 23 20.68 -8.84 -33.50
CA GLY A 23 21.18 -10.15 -33.92
C GLY A 23 20.22 -10.87 -34.87
N ILE A 24 18.98 -11.05 -34.44
CA ILE A 24 17.96 -11.80 -35.20
C ILE A 24 16.71 -10.95 -35.32
N VAL A 25 16.20 -10.82 -36.54
CA VAL A 25 14.89 -10.24 -36.83
C VAL A 25 14.05 -11.31 -37.50
N ARG A 26 12.97 -11.73 -36.86
CA ARG A 26 12.07 -12.76 -37.38
C ARG A 26 10.63 -12.31 -37.35
N GLU A 27 9.91 -12.60 -38.42
CA GLU A 27 8.46 -12.47 -38.46
C GLU A 27 7.85 -13.79 -37.98
N VAL A 28 7.05 -13.73 -36.92
CA VAL A 28 6.38 -14.89 -36.34
C VAL A 28 4.88 -14.72 -36.52
N SER A 29 4.25 -15.68 -37.20
CA SER A 29 2.79 -15.80 -37.25
C SER A 29 2.33 -16.64 -36.06
N PHE A 30 1.28 -16.19 -35.36
CA PHE A 30 0.77 -16.88 -34.19
C PHE A 30 -0.70 -17.28 -34.34
N GLY A 31 -0.97 -18.59 -34.28
CA GLY A 31 -2.33 -19.15 -34.23
C GLY A 31 -3.03 -19.27 -35.59
N THR A 32 -4.36 -19.37 -35.56
CA THR A 32 -5.25 -19.43 -36.73
C THR A 32 -5.64 -18.06 -37.27
N THR A 33 -5.57 -17.01 -36.44
CA THR A 33 -5.60 -15.63 -36.91
C THR A 33 -4.27 -15.34 -37.61
N ARG A 34 -4.30 -14.82 -38.84
CA ARG A 34 -3.11 -14.54 -39.65
C ARG A 34 -2.31 -13.32 -39.14
N ASP A 35 -2.32 -13.09 -37.83
CA ASP A 35 -1.62 -11.99 -37.20
C ASP A 35 -0.14 -12.29 -37.17
N LYS A 36 0.64 -11.32 -37.64
CA LYS A 36 2.09 -11.40 -37.74
C LYS A 36 2.73 -10.44 -36.75
N MET A 37 3.76 -10.90 -36.06
CA MET A 37 4.53 -10.11 -35.11
C MET A 37 6.00 -10.15 -35.50
N LEU A 38 6.66 -8.99 -35.49
CA LEU A 38 8.10 -8.90 -35.64
C LEU A 38 8.76 -9.06 -34.27
N VAL A 39 9.61 -10.06 -34.16
CA VAL A 39 10.41 -10.35 -32.96
C VAL A 39 11.87 -10.03 -33.27
N ILE A 40 12.45 -9.15 -32.46
CA ILE A 40 13.83 -8.70 -32.58
C ILE A 40 14.60 -9.20 -31.36
N GLU A 41 15.57 -10.08 -31.59
CA GLU A 41 16.36 -10.77 -30.57
C GLU A 41 17.86 -10.43 -30.73
N GLY A 42 18.63 -10.64 -29.66
CA GLY A 42 20.08 -10.36 -29.67
C GLY A 42 20.41 -8.87 -29.81
N CYS A 43 19.67 -8.01 -29.10
CA CYS A 43 19.96 -6.59 -29.07
C CYS A 43 21.16 -6.28 -28.15
N PRO A 44 22.05 -5.33 -28.51
CA PRO A 44 23.24 -5.01 -27.71
C PRO A 44 22.93 -4.32 -26.37
N ASN A 45 21.75 -3.72 -26.21
CA ASN A 45 21.33 -3.08 -24.96
C ASN A 45 20.48 -4.03 -24.10
N THR A 46 20.98 -4.39 -22.92
CA THR A 46 20.31 -5.27 -21.95
C THR A 46 19.29 -4.56 -21.05
N ARG A 47 19.20 -3.22 -21.12
CA ARG A 47 18.31 -2.42 -20.25
C ARG A 47 16.83 -2.48 -20.62
N VAL A 48 16.49 -3.05 -21.78
CA VAL A 48 15.11 -3.16 -22.25
C VAL A 48 14.77 -4.63 -22.38
N VAL A 49 13.75 -5.06 -21.66
CA VAL A 49 13.23 -6.43 -21.70
C VAL A 49 11.76 -6.36 -22.11
N THR A 50 11.35 -7.26 -23.00
CA THR A 50 9.97 -7.39 -23.44
C THR A 50 9.42 -8.74 -22.99
N ILE A 51 8.30 -8.73 -22.27
CA ILE A 51 7.58 -9.95 -21.88
C ILE A 51 6.34 -10.07 -22.77
N PHE A 52 6.23 -11.18 -23.49
CA PHE A 52 5.09 -11.46 -24.35
C PHE A 52 4.15 -12.45 -23.68
N VAL A 53 2.95 -11.97 -23.31
CA VAL A 53 1.93 -12.76 -22.61
C VAL A 53 0.91 -13.31 -23.60
N ARG A 54 0.56 -14.58 -23.46
CA ARG A 54 -0.47 -15.27 -24.26
C ARG A 54 -1.53 -15.85 -23.33
N GLY A 55 -2.78 -15.87 -23.79
CA GLY A 55 -3.90 -16.43 -23.04
C GLY A 55 -5.07 -16.75 -23.96
N SER A 56 -5.96 -17.63 -23.50
CA SER A 56 -7.12 -18.11 -24.27
C SER A 56 -8.20 -17.05 -24.47
N ASN A 57 -8.27 -16.07 -23.56
CA ASN A 57 -9.22 -14.96 -23.60
C ASN A 57 -8.48 -13.66 -23.27
N LYS A 58 -8.93 -12.53 -23.85
CA LYS A 58 -8.42 -11.19 -23.56
C LYS A 58 -8.42 -10.88 -22.06
N MET A 59 -9.48 -11.28 -21.34
CA MET A 59 -9.56 -11.07 -19.89
C MET A 59 -8.40 -11.71 -19.12
N ILE A 60 -7.97 -12.93 -19.52
CA ILE A 60 -6.84 -13.63 -18.87
C ILE A 60 -5.52 -12.92 -19.21
N VAL A 61 -5.37 -12.43 -20.44
CA VAL A 61 -4.17 -11.68 -20.85
C VAL A 61 -4.05 -10.37 -20.08
N ASP A 62 -5.16 -9.64 -19.92
CA ASP A 62 -5.18 -8.38 -19.18
C ASP A 62 -4.88 -8.62 -17.69
N GLU A 63 -5.41 -9.68 -17.10
CA GLU A 63 -5.12 -10.05 -15.72
C GLU A 63 -3.67 -10.50 -15.53
N ALA A 64 -3.14 -11.34 -16.42
CA ALA A 64 -1.74 -11.76 -16.38
C ALA A 64 -0.78 -10.56 -16.53
N LYS A 65 -1.13 -9.55 -17.34
CA LYS A 65 -0.38 -8.30 -17.44
C LYS A 65 -0.37 -7.53 -16.13
N ARG A 66 -1.51 -7.46 -15.42
CA ARG A 66 -1.62 -6.81 -14.10
C ARG A 66 -0.80 -7.55 -13.05
N ALA A 67 -0.95 -8.87 -12.96
CA ALA A 67 -0.19 -9.70 -12.03
C ALA A 67 1.33 -9.57 -12.22
N LEU A 68 1.81 -9.55 -13.47
CA LEU A 68 3.22 -9.32 -13.76
C LEU A 68 3.68 -7.92 -13.36
N HIS A 69 2.84 -6.90 -13.55
CA HIS A 69 3.14 -5.55 -13.13
C HIS A 69 3.30 -5.45 -11.60
N ASP A 70 2.41 -6.10 -10.85
CA ASP A 70 2.45 -6.12 -9.38
C ASP A 70 3.71 -6.83 -8.88
N ALA A 71 4.07 -7.98 -9.47
CA ALA A 71 5.30 -8.71 -9.14
C ALA A 71 6.56 -7.88 -9.41
N ILE A 72 6.64 -7.20 -10.57
CA ILE A 72 7.76 -6.31 -10.90
C ILE A 72 7.83 -5.14 -9.91
N CYS A 73 6.67 -4.59 -9.51
CA CYS A 73 6.64 -3.52 -8.51
C CYS A 73 7.13 -3.98 -7.14
N ALA A 74 6.80 -5.20 -6.70
CA ALA A 74 7.31 -5.77 -5.47
C ALA A 74 8.85 -5.91 -5.49
N VAL A 75 9.40 -6.45 -6.59
CA VAL A 75 10.86 -6.56 -6.76
C VAL A 75 11.53 -5.19 -6.82
N ARG A 76 10.95 -4.23 -7.55
CA ARG A 76 11.44 -2.84 -7.58
C ARG A 76 11.51 -2.24 -6.18
N ASN A 77 10.48 -2.47 -5.36
CA ASN A 77 10.44 -1.94 -4.00
C ASN A 77 11.56 -2.55 -3.13
N LEU A 78 11.86 -3.84 -3.30
CA LEU A 78 13.02 -4.47 -2.64
C LEU A 78 14.35 -3.87 -3.10
N VAL A 79 14.51 -3.55 -4.39
CA VAL A 79 15.73 -2.90 -4.90
C VAL A 79 15.92 -1.48 -4.35
N VAL A 80 14.82 -0.78 -4.06
CA VAL A 80 14.86 0.57 -3.47
C VAL A 80 15.14 0.51 -1.96
N ASP A 81 14.52 -0.43 -1.25
CA ASP A 81 14.71 -0.67 0.18
C ASP A 81 14.73 -2.18 0.42
N ASN A 82 15.90 -2.72 0.78
CA ASN A 82 16.13 -4.17 0.92
C ASN A 82 15.45 -4.77 2.16
N ARG A 83 14.76 -3.97 2.96
CA ARG A 83 14.11 -4.43 4.20
C ARG A 83 12.80 -5.15 3.92
N ILE A 84 12.64 -6.27 4.60
CA ILE A 84 11.48 -7.16 4.47
C ILE A 84 10.78 -7.32 5.82
N VAL A 85 9.48 -7.58 5.75
CA VAL A 85 8.66 -7.97 6.89
C VAL A 85 7.94 -9.26 6.56
N TYR A 86 7.57 -10.02 7.59
CA TYR A 86 6.80 -11.24 7.40
C TYR A 86 5.35 -10.91 7.03
N GLY A 87 4.87 -11.53 5.94
CA GLY A 87 3.52 -11.33 5.43
C GLY A 87 2.50 -12.18 6.19
N GLY A 88 1.40 -12.55 5.52
CA GLY A 88 0.37 -13.44 6.08
C GLY A 88 -0.37 -12.90 7.30
N GLY A 89 -0.30 -11.60 7.57
CA GLY A 89 -0.86 -10.96 8.77
C GLY A 89 0.08 -10.95 9.99
N SER A 90 1.29 -11.54 9.92
CA SER A 90 2.26 -11.50 11.03
C SER A 90 2.69 -10.07 11.36
N SER A 91 3.04 -9.30 10.33
CA SER A 91 3.40 -7.88 10.47
C SER A 91 2.28 -7.05 11.09
N ASP A 92 1.04 -7.27 10.66
CA ASP A 92 -0.14 -6.58 11.17
C ASP A 92 -0.40 -6.90 12.66
N ILE A 93 -0.30 -8.18 13.06
CA ILE A 93 -0.48 -8.63 14.45
C ILE A 93 0.65 -8.12 15.35
N SER A 94 1.89 -8.17 14.88
CA SER A 94 3.05 -7.65 15.62
C SER A 94 2.87 -6.15 15.92
N CYS A 95 2.45 -5.37 14.92
CA CYS A 95 2.11 -3.97 15.10
C CYS A 95 0.96 -3.77 16.09
N ALA A 96 -0.11 -4.58 16.00
CA ALA A 96 -1.25 -4.51 16.91
C ALA A 96 -0.86 -4.77 18.37
N VAL A 97 -0.01 -5.78 18.63
CA VAL A 97 0.50 -6.09 19.97
C VAL A 97 1.36 -4.95 20.51
N ALA A 98 2.24 -4.39 19.69
CA ALA A 98 3.12 -3.30 20.12
C ALA A 98 2.37 -1.99 20.39
N VAL A 99 1.43 -1.60 19.52
CA VAL A 99 0.53 -0.45 19.75
C VAL A 99 -0.34 -0.70 20.98
N SER A 100 -0.79 -1.95 21.15
CA SER A 100 -1.33 -2.58 22.35
C SER A 100 -0.67 -2.09 23.65
N LYS A 101 0.57 -2.56 23.80
CA LYS A 101 1.43 -2.30 24.97
C LYS A 101 1.71 -0.81 25.16
N ALA A 102 1.96 -0.09 24.05
CA ALA A 102 2.21 1.35 24.11
C ALA A 102 0.98 2.14 24.58
N ALA A 103 -0.23 1.65 24.33
CA ALA A 103 -1.45 2.27 24.83
C ALA A 103 -1.58 2.13 26.36
N ASP A 104 -1.05 1.06 26.95
CA ASP A 104 -1.11 0.82 28.41
C ASP A 104 -0.18 1.75 29.20
N GLU A 105 0.90 2.23 28.59
CA GLU A 105 1.82 3.22 29.17
C GLU A 105 1.22 4.62 29.27
N ILE A 106 0.18 4.92 28.50
CA ILE A 106 -0.38 6.26 28.36
C ILE A 106 -1.65 6.37 29.22
N PRO A 107 -1.65 7.19 30.28
CA PRO A 107 -2.81 7.32 31.19
C PRO A 107 -3.89 8.29 30.69
N SER A 108 -3.84 8.69 29.42
CA SER A 108 -4.70 9.72 28.85
C SER A 108 -5.75 9.14 27.90
N ILE A 109 -6.69 9.97 27.44
CA ILE A 109 -7.76 9.58 26.50
C ILE A 109 -7.20 8.95 25.20
N GLU A 110 -5.94 9.24 24.87
CA GLU A 110 -5.21 8.70 23.71
C GLU A 110 -5.13 7.16 23.71
N GLN A 111 -5.14 6.55 24.90
CA GLN A 111 -5.11 5.09 25.06
C GLN A 111 -6.24 4.39 24.30
N TYR A 112 -7.45 4.96 24.31
CA TYR A 112 -8.60 4.38 23.61
C TYR A 112 -8.44 4.45 22.10
N ALA A 113 -7.89 5.55 21.59
CA ALA A 113 -7.63 5.71 20.15
C ALA A 113 -6.55 4.73 19.68
N MET A 114 -5.49 4.54 20.46
CA MET A 114 -4.43 3.58 20.15
C MET A 114 -4.92 2.13 20.20
N ARG A 115 -5.73 1.76 21.19
CA ARG A 115 -6.36 0.43 21.26
C ARG A 115 -7.31 0.18 20.08
N ALA A 116 -8.09 1.19 19.69
CA ALA A 116 -8.95 1.09 18.51
C ALA A 116 -8.14 0.89 17.22
N PHE A 117 -7.01 1.58 17.08
CA PHE A 117 -6.10 1.38 15.95
C PHE A 117 -5.47 -0.02 15.95
N ALA A 118 -5.03 -0.53 17.11
CA ALA A 118 -4.52 -1.89 17.24
C ALA A 118 -5.58 -2.93 16.83
N SER A 119 -6.83 -2.76 17.27
CA SER A 119 -7.94 -3.64 16.85
C SER A 119 -8.24 -3.52 15.35
N ALA A 120 -8.08 -2.33 14.75
CA ALA A 120 -8.25 -2.15 13.31
C ALA A 120 -7.18 -2.91 12.50
N LEU A 121 -5.94 -3.00 13.00
CA LEU A 121 -4.89 -3.80 12.35
C LEU A 121 -5.22 -5.29 12.33
N GLU A 122 -5.92 -5.80 13.35
CA GLU A 122 -6.38 -7.21 13.41
C GLU A 122 -7.46 -7.54 12.37
N SER A 123 -8.07 -6.55 11.71
CA SER A 123 -9.07 -6.79 10.65
C SER A 123 -8.49 -7.52 9.43
N ILE A 124 -7.21 -7.29 9.10
CA ILE A 124 -6.52 -7.92 7.97
C ILE A 124 -6.36 -9.44 8.19
N PRO A 125 -5.73 -9.91 9.29
CA PRO A 125 -5.63 -11.35 9.56
C PRO A 125 -6.99 -12.01 9.79
N LEU A 126 -7.97 -11.31 10.35
CA LEU A 126 -9.35 -11.80 10.44
C LEU A 126 -9.95 -12.09 9.06
N ALA A 127 -9.83 -11.14 8.13
CA ALA A 127 -10.30 -11.31 6.76
C ALA A 127 -9.54 -12.44 6.02
N LEU A 128 -8.23 -12.59 6.26
CA LEU A 128 -7.45 -13.70 5.71
C LEU A 128 -7.93 -15.06 6.21
N ALA A 129 -8.21 -15.17 7.51
CA ALA A 129 -8.77 -16.39 8.11
C ALA A 129 -10.15 -16.72 7.55
N GLU A 130 -11.03 -15.72 7.44
CA GLU A 130 -12.37 -15.86 6.86
C GLU A 130 -12.33 -16.31 5.39
N ASN A 131 -11.50 -15.64 4.57
CA ASN A 131 -11.30 -16.02 3.17
C ASN A 131 -10.71 -17.43 3.00
N SER A 132 -9.99 -17.92 4.01
CA SER A 132 -9.42 -19.27 4.05
C SER A 132 -10.39 -20.32 4.63
N GLY A 133 -11.58 -19.93 5.06
CA GLY A 133 -12.57 -20.81 5.70
C GLY A 133 -12.20 -21.24 7.13
N LEU A 134 -11.24 -20.56 7.77
CA LEU A 134 -10.84 -20.81 9.16
C LEU A 134 -11.74 -20.03 10.12
N SER A 135 -11.80 -20.46 11.39
CA SER A 135 -12.49 -19.68 12.44
C SER A 135 -11.71 -18.38 12.69
N PRO A 136 -12.25 -17.19 12.40
CA PRO A 136 -11.48 -15.94 12.46
C PRO A 136 -10.99 -15.65 13.88
N ILE A 137 -11.87 -15.80 14.87
CA ILE A 137 -11.55 -15.49 16.27
C ILE A 137 -10.56 -16.51 16.84
N GLY A 138 -10.78 -17.81 16.57
CA GLY A 138 -9.88 -18.87 17.04
C GLY A 138 -8.48 -18.71 16.46
N THR A 139 -8.40 -18.57 15.13
CA THR A 139 -7.12 -18.41 14.41
C THR A 139 -6.39 -17.15 14.85
N LEU A 140 -7.08 -16.01 15.00
CA LEU A 140 -6.46 -14.76 15.45
C LEU A 140 -5.86 -14.93 16.85
N THR A 141 -6.59 -15.56 17.77
CA THR A 141 -6.13 -15.77 19.15
C THR A 141 -4.90 -16.67 19.20
N GLU A 142 -4.91 -17.76 18.42
CA GLU A 142 -3.76 -18.67 18.30
C GLU A 142 -2.55 -17.97 17.69
N VAL A 143 -2.72 -17.26 16.57
CA VAL A 143 -1.61 -16.58 15.89
C VAL A 143 -1.06 -15.45 16.77
N ARG A 144 -1.91 -14.72 17.50
CA ARG A 144 -1.47 -13.69 18.46
C ARG A 144 -0.65 -14.27 19.60
N ALA A 145 -1.04 -15.42 20.14
CA ALA A 145 -0.27 -16.11 21.16
C ALA A 145 1.09 -16.57 20.61
N ARG A 146 1.11 -17.19 19.43
CA ARG A 146 2.35 -17.64 18.78
C ARG A 146 3.25 -16.48 18.36
N GLN A 147 2.71 -15.33 17.95
CA GLN A 147 3.49 -14.16 17.53
C GLN A 147 4.37 -13.58 18.67
N LEU A 148 4.06 -13.89 19.93
CA LEU A 148 4.92 -13.53 21.07
C LEU A 148 6.14 -14.45 21.21
N GLU A 149 6.09 -15.66 20.65
CA GLU A 149 7.07 -16.73 20.81
C GLU A 149 7.85 -17.02 19.51
N GLU A 150 7.19 -16.96 18.36
CA GLU A 150 7.69 -17.36 17.04
C GLU A 150 7.32 -16.34 15.94
N ASN A 151 8.22 -16.20 14.96
CA ASN A 151 7.99 -15.41 13.74
C ASN A 151 7.72 -16.33 12.54
N MET A 152 6.98 -15.86 11.53
CA MET A 152 6.68 -16.61 10.29
C MET A 152 7.90 -16.85 9.36
N LYS A 153 9.13 -16.91 9.87
CA LYS A 153 10.36 -17.07 9.06
C LYS A 153 10.37 -18.37 8.24
N GLN A 154 9.72 -19.42 8.73
CA GLN A 154 9.76 -20.76 8.13
C GLN A 154 8.87 -20.92 6.87
N GLN A 155 7.90 -20.02 6.67
CA GLN A 155 6.89 -20.17 5.61
C GLN A 155 7.25 -19.42 4.32
N PHE A 156 8.39 -18.70 4.30
CA PHE A 156 8.89 -17.93 3.15
C PHE A 156 7.88 -16.91 2.58
N VAL A 157 7.03 -16.34 3.45
CA VAL A 157 6.09 -15.28 3.09
C VAL A 157 6.69 -13.93 3.50
N TYR A 158 7.16 -13.17 2.51
CA TYR A 158 7.80 -11.88 2.72
C TYR A 158 7.06 -10.77 1.99
N ASP A 159 6.89 -9.65 2.68
CA ASP A 159 6.43 -8.40 2.10
C ASP A 159 7.54 -7.34 2.20
N PRO A 160 7.75 -6.51 1.16
CA PRO A 160 8.68 -5.40 1.24
C PRO A 160 8.18 -4.37 2.25
N LEU A 161 9.07 -3.95 3.15
CA LEU A 161 8.72 -3.07 4.26
C LEU A 161 8.08 -1.74 3.78
N ILE A 162 8.65 -1.16 2.74
CA ILE A 162 8.17 0.11 2.17
C ILE A 162 6.70 0.06 1.79
N SER A 163 6.21 -1.09 1.29
CA SER A 163 4.81 -1.27 0.92
C SER A 163 3.90 -1.25 2.14
N LYS A 164 4.24 -2.00 3.20
CA LYS A 164 3.45 -2.05 4.45
C LYS A 164 3.43 -0.71 5.18
N ARG A 165 4.58 -0.04 5.28
CA ARG A 165 4.67 1.31 5.86
C ARG A 165 3.80 2.31 5.11
N GLN A 166 3.88 2.30 3.77
CA GLN A 166 3.08 3.19 2.95
C GLN A 166 1.58 2.86 3.06
N GLN A 167 1.21 1.59 3.18
CA GLN A 167 -0.18 1.16 3.40
C GLN A 167 -0.76 1.77 4.68
N TYR A 168 -0.07 1.64 5.82
CA TYR A 168 -0.55 2.21 7.09
C TYR A 168 -0.59 3.74 7.07
N LEU A 169 0.43 4.37 6.47
CA LEU A 169 0.50 5.82 6.35
C LEU A 169 -0.67 6.37 5.53
N LEU A 170 -0.93 5.80 4.35
CA LEU A 170 -2.00 6.23 3.46
C LEU A 170 -3.39 5.96 4.08
N ALA A 171 -3.59 4.78 4.68
CA ALA A 171 -4.85 4.46 5.35
C ALA A 171 -5.16 5.45 6.48
N THR A 172 -4.14 5.82 7.26
CA THR A 172 -4.24 6.82 8.30
C THR A 172 -4.57 8.21 7.73
N GLN A 173 -3.88 8.62 6.66
CA GLN A 173 -4.10 9.92 6.00
C GLN A 173 -5.51 10.06 5.39
N VAL A 174 -6.01 9.02 4.73
CA VAL A 174 -7.38 9.02 4.20
C VAL A 174 -8.38 9.14 5.35
N ARG A 175 -8.18 8.36 6.42
CA ARG A 175 -9.08 8.39 7.57
C ARG A 175 -9.14 9.77 8.23
N THR A 176 -7.99 10.44 8.37
CA THR A 176 -7.95 11.79 8.93
C THR A 176 -8.65 12.81 8.03
N ASN A 177 -8.51 12.69 6.71
CA ASN A 177 -9.21 13.56 5.76
C ASN A 177 -10.74 13.37 5.84
N ASP A 178 -11.22 12.12 5.95
CA ASP A 178 -12.65 11.82 6.08
C ASP A 178 -13.25 12.39 7.38
N ILE A 179 -12.50 12.32 8.49
CA ILE A 179 -12.92 12.90 9.77
C ILE A 179 -13.00 14.43 9.65
N LEU A 180 -12.03 15.07 8.99
CA LEU A 180 -12.05 16.50 8.74
C LEU A 180 -13.24 16.93 7.85
N ILE A 181 -13.58 16.14 6.83
CA ILE A 181 -14.74 16.39 5.97
C ILE A 181 -16.05 16.26 6.77
N SER A 182 -16.16 15.25 7.63
CA SER A 182 -17.33 15.09 8.50
C SER A 182 -17.56 16.31 9.40
N LEU A 183 -16.48 16.92 9.90
CA LEU A 183 -16.55 18.17 10.66
C LEU A 183 -17.04 19.35 9.80
N VAL A 184 -16.62 19.45 8.53
CA VAL A 184 -17.09 20.48 7.60
C VAL A 184 -18.57 20.30 7.25
N ILE A 185 -19.03 19.07 7.00
CA ILE A 185 -20.45 18.79 6.74
C ILE A 185 -21.31 19.13 7.96
N PHE A 186 -20.86 18.78 9.16
CA PHE A 186 -21.57 19.10 10.40
C PHE A 186 -21.60 20.61 10.67
N ALA A 187 -20.53 21.34 10.36
CA ALA A 187 -20.47 22.80 10.47
C ALA A 187 -21.40 23.50 9.45
N ASN A 188 -21.46 23.00 8.21
CA ASN A 188 -22.33 23.55 7.16
C ASN A 188 -23.81 23.21 7.36
N GLY A 189 -24.13 22.03 7.92
CA GLY A 189 -25.48 21.67 8.33
C GLY A 189 -26.02 22.52 9.50
N PHE A 190 -25.13 23.11 10.30
CA PHE A 190 -25.50 24.06 11.35
C PHE A 190 -25.80 25.46 10.77
N SER A 191 -25.15 25.85 9.66
CA SER A 191 -25.36 27.13 8.99
C SER A 191 -26.74 27.23 8.31
N THR A 192 -27.34 26.13 7.86
CA THR A 192 -28.66 26.13 7.18
C THR A 192 -29.84 26.14 8.15
N LEU A 193 -29.62 25.90 9.45
CA LEU A 193 -30.64 26.02 10.50
C LEU A 193 -30.70 27.42 11.14
N LEU A 194 -29.78 28.32 10.79
CA LEU A 194 -29.76 29.73 11.20
C LEU A 194 -30.66 30.59 10.29
N SER A 195 -31.97 30.40 10.42
CA SER A 195 -32.95 31.44 10.09
C SER A 195 -32.97 32.50 11.22
N PRO A 196 -33.22 33.79 10.92
CA PRO A 196 -32.88 34.90 11.82
C PRO A 196 -33.80 35.08 13.05
N LEU A 197 -34.67 34.13 13.39
CA LEU A 197 -35.65 34.26 14.48
C LEU A 197 -35.26 33.58 15.81
N ALA A 198 -34.06 33.02 15.93
CA ALA A 198 -33.61 32.33 17.15
C ALA A 198 -32.22 32.79 17.63
N PHE A 199 -32.05 34.07 17.88
CA PHE A 199 -30.90 34.62 18.61
C PHE A 199 -31.40 35.14 19.97
N PRO A 200 -31.36 34.33 21.05
CA PRO A 200 -30.46 34.71 22.15
C PRO A 200 -29.93 33.56 23.06
N ILE A 201 -29.51 32.37 22.56
CA ILE A 201 -29.14 31.26 23.50
C ILE A 201 -27.74 30.62 23.29
N PHE A 202 -27.02 30.81 22.19
CA PHE A 202 -25.78 30.03 21.96
C PHE A 202 -24.50 30.85 21.70
N PRO A 203 -23.84 31.40 22.75
CA PRO A 203 -22.46 31.86 22.66
C PRO A 203 -21.42 30.72 22.89
N VAL A 204 -21.84 29.46 23.02
CA VAL A 204 -20.99 28.33 23.50
C VAL A 204 -20.43 27.46 22.36
N SER A 205 -20.85 27.64 21.11
CA SER A 205 -20.55 26.68 20.02
C SER A 205 -19.19 26.87 19.31
N LEU A 206 -18.65 28.09 19.26
CA LEU A 206 -17.35 28.37 18.66
C LEU A 206 -16.14 27.74 19.39
N PRO A 207 -16.07 27.78 20.75
CA PRO A 207 -15.01 27.08 21.47
C PRO A 207 -15.15 25.54 21.39
N LEU A 208 -16.37 25.01 21.22
CA LEU A 208 -16.61 23.58 20.97
C LEU A 208 -16.11 23.14 19.58
N LEU A 209 -16.29 23.97 18.56
CA LEU A 209 -15.77 23.71 17.21
C LEU A 209 -14.22 23.80 17.19
N CYS A 210 -13.64 24.78 17.88
CA CYS A 210 -12.18 24.87 18.06
C CYS A 210 -11.63 23.72 18.91
N ALA A 211 -12.34 23.27 19.95
CA ALA A 211 -11.95 22.12 20.76
C ALA A 211 -12.10 20.80 19.99
N ALA A 212 -13.08 20.69 19.08
CA ALA A 212 -13.22 19.56 18.17
C ALA A 212 -12.05 19.56 17.16
N TYR A 213 -11.73 20.70 16.54
CA TYR A 213 -10.59 20.84 15.64
C TYR A 213 -9.25 20.54 16.34
N ALA A 214 -9.06 21.01 17.59
CA ALA A 214 -7.90 20.69 18.42
C ALA A 214 -7.84 19.20 18.80
N ARG A 215 -8.99 18.54 19.06
CA ARG A 215 -9.06 17.08 19.24
C ARG A 215 -8.73 16.32 17.97
N THR A 216 -9.16 16.79 16.79
CA THR A 216 -8.81 16.18 15.50
C THR A 216 -7.32 16.35 15.18
N LEU A 217 -6.73 17.53 15.47
CA LEU A 217 -5.29 17.77 15.35
C LEU A 217 -4.47 16.89 16.33
N SER A 218 -4.96 16.75 17.57
CA SER A 218 -4.38 15.85 18.58
C SER A 218 -4.45 14.39 18.12
N SER A 219 -5.57 13.97 17.53
CA SER A 219 -5.76 12.64 16.92
C SER A 219 -4.76 12.39 15.79
N HIS A 220 -4.44 13.44 15.00
CA HIS A 220 -3.45 13.39 13.92
C HIS A 220 -2.02 13.20 14.45
N ILE A 221 -1.64 13.93 15.50
CA ILE A 221 -0.34 13.77 16.18
C ILE A 221 -0.23 12.38 16.83
N GLN A 222 -1.33 11.86 17.38
CA GLN A 222 -1.37 10.55 18.05
C GLN A 222 -1.30 9.37 17.08
N LEU A 223 -2.01 9.43 15.95
CA LEU A 223 -1.90 8.45 14.88
C LEU A 223 -0.51 8.49 14.24
N VAL A 224 0.08 9.68 14.05
CA VAL A 224 1.47 9.81 13.59
C VAL A 224 2.46 9.25 14.61
N ARG A 225 2.25 9.45 15.93
CA ARG A 225 3.06 8.80 16.98
C ARG A 225 2.89 7.28 16.99
N ALA A 226 1.68 6.77 16.77
CA ALA A 226 1.44 5.33 16.64
C ALA A 226 2.15 4.76 15.40
N VAL A 227 2.10 5.46 14.26
CA VAL A 227 2.83 5.08 13.03
C VAL A 227 4.36 5.19 13.22
N LEU A 228 4.85 6.18 13.97
CA LEU A 228 6.28 6.29 14.32
C LEU A 228 6.73 5.15 15.26
N LYS A 229 5.88 4.74 16.22
CA LYS A 229 6.15 3.57 17.08
C LYS A 229 6.06 2.26 16.29
N ILE A 230 5.20 2.19 15.27
CA ILE A 230 5.18 1.08 14.29
C ILE A 230 6.49 1.06 13.51
N ASP A 231 7.02 2.21 13.07
CA ASP A 231 8.33 2.31 12.42
C ASP A 231 9.47 1.84 13.35
N ASP A 232 9.39 2.07 14.66
CA ASP A 232 10.38 1.57 15.64
C ASP A 232 10.25 0.05 15.88
N VAL A 233 9.03 -0.48 15.93
CA VAL A 233 8.76 -1.93 16.04
C VAL A 233 9.22 -2.66 14.78
N ILE A 234 8.98 -2.07 13.62
CA ILE A 234 9.44 -2.53 12.31
C ILE A 234 10.97 -2.59 12.26
N LYS A 235 11.68 -1.58 12.78
CA LYS A 235 13.14 -1.59 12.88
C LYS A 235 13.65 -2.66 13.86
N SER A 236 12.92 -2.93 14.94
CA SER A 236 13.30 -3.95 15.93
C SER A 236 12.98 -5.39 15.50
N GLY A 237 12.05 -5.55 14.56
CA GLY A 237 11.67 -6.83 13.95
C GLY A 237 12.33 -7.07 12.59
N GLU A 238 13.38 -6.31 12.27
CA GLU A 238 14.20 -6.57 11.09
C GLU A 238 14.66 -8.03 11.15
N ALA A 239 14.31 -8.77 10.09
CA ALA A 239 14.91 -10.07 9.85
C ALA A 239 16.37 -9.81 9.46
N ASP A 240 17.23 -9.65 10.47
CA ASP A 240 18.67 -9.78 10.29
C ASP A 240 18.91 -11.14 9.58
N GLU A 241 19.74 -11.10 8.53
CA GLU A 241 20.10 -12.22 7.64
C GLU A 241 20.02 -13.61 8.31
#